data_AF-A0A561U851-F1
#
_entry.id   AF-A0A561U851-F1
#
_cell.length_a   1.000
_cell.length_b   1.000
_cell.length_c   1.000
_cell.angle_alpha   90.00
_cell.angle_beta   90.00
_cell.angle_gamma   90.00
#
_symmetry.space_group_name_H-M   'P 1'
#
loop_
_entity.id
_entity.type
_entity.pdbx_description
1 polymer ?
#
loop_
_entity_poly.entity_id
_entity_poly.type
_entity_poly.pdbx_seq_one_letter_code
_entity_poly.pdbx_strand_id
1 'polypeptide(L)' 'MMERGSDKHGPKKDDELEKEMEAHLRSGQSQRADEALDAEPPADDDPVTNIRPDPSAER' A
#
# COMPACT_ATOMS: atom_id res chain seq x y z
N MET A 1 -4.05 -14.53 -29.93
CA MET A 1 -4.98 -13.48 -29.47
C MET A 1 -4.60 -13.20 -28.03
N MET A 2 -4.24 -11.96 -27.68
CA MET A 2 -4.07 -11.59 -26.28
C MET A 2 -5.48 -11.47 -25.69
N GLU A 3 -5.86 -12.43 -24.85
CA GLU A 3 -7.01 -12.31 -23.97
C GLU A 3 -6.79 -11.07 -23.10
N ARG A 4 -7.49 -9.98 -23.41
CA ARG A 4 -7.50 -8.81 -22.53
C ARG A 4 -8.19 -9.27 -21.26
N GLY A 5 -7.56 -9.05 -20.10
CA GLY A 5 -8.05 -9.52 -18.79
C GLY A 5 -9.46 -9.05 -18.37
N SER A 6 -10.17 -8.33 -19.24
CA SER A 6 -11.60 -8.01 -19.12
C SER A 6 -12.50 -9.23 -19.40
N ASP A 7 -12.00 -10.31 -20.05
CA ASP A 7 -12.78 -11.55 -20.23
C ASP A 7 -13.04 -12.32 -18.90
N LYS A 8 -12.41 -11.95 -17.78
CA LYS A 8 -12.57 -12.65 -16.50
C LYS A 8 -13.90 -12.37 -15.81
N HIS A 9 -14.52 -11.23 -16.09
CA HIS A 9 -15.69 -10.73 -15.38
C HIS A 9 -16.70 -10.16 -16.38
N GLY A 10 -18.00 -10.35 -16.12
CA GLY A 10 -19.04 -9.75 -16.95
C GLY A 10 -19.20 -8.25 -16.66
N PRO A 11 -19.85 -7.47 -17.54
CA PRO A 11 -19.93 -6.00 -17.42
C PRO A 11 -20.44 -5.50 -16.07
N LYS A 12 -21.45 -6.18 -15.51
CA LYS A 12 -22.02 -5.84 -14.19
C LYS A 12 -21.02 -5.98 -13.05
N LYS A 13 -20.11 -6.94 -13.15
CA LYS A 13 -19.10 -7.24 -12.14
C LYS A 13 -17.91 -6.29 -12.25
N ASP A 14 -17.58 -5.88 -13.46
CA ASP A 14 -16.60 -4.80 -13.69
C ASP A 14 -17.11 -3.47 -13.11
N ASP A 15 -18.39 -3.12 -13.34
CA ASP A 15 -19.01 -1.91 -12.77
C ASP A 15 -19.05 -1.90 -11.23
N GLU A 16 -19.11 -3.08 -10.61
CA GLU A 16 -19.05 -3.23 -9.15
C GLU A 16 -17.62 -3.03 -8.65
N LEU A 17 -16.65 -3.71 -9.28
CA LEU A 17 -15.23 -3.62 -8.93
C LEU A 17 -14.68 -2.20 -9.10
N GLU A 18 -15.11 -1.50 -10.16
CA GLU A 18 -14.74 -0.10 -10.41
C GLU A 18 -15.20 0.80 -9.26
N LYS A 19 -16.45 0.64 -8.79
CA LYS A 19 -16.99 1.42 -7.67
C LYS A 19 -16.25 1.14 -6.37
N GLU A 20 -15.88 -0.11 -6.11
CA GLU A 20 -15.10 -0.49 -4.92
C GLU A 20 -13.70 0.17 -4.95
N MET A 21 -13.00 0.09 -6.08
CA MET A 21 -11.70 0.75 -6.27
C MET A 21 -11.82 2.27 -6.17
N GLU A 22 -12.83 2.86 -6.81
CA GLU A 22 -13.07 4.31 -6.77
C GLU A 22 -13.35 4.79 -5.34
N ALA A 23 -14.19 4.06 -4.59
CA ALA A 23 -14.46 4.37 -3.18
C ALA A 23 -13.19 4.28 -2.33
N HIS A 24 -12.35 3.27 -2.56
CA HIS A 24 -11.08 3.11 -1.87
C HIS A 24 -10.11 4.27 -2.16
N LEU A 25 -9.97 4.66 -3.44
CA LEU A 25 -9.12 5.77 -3.85
C LEU A 25 -9.63 7.13 -3.33
N ARG A 26 -10.94 7.37 -3.36
CA ARG A 26 -11.57 8.62 -2.87
C ARG A 26 -11.57 8.74 -1.35
N SER A 27 -11.44 7.63 -0.61
CA SER A 27 -11.37 7.64 0.85
C SER A 27 -10.15 8.38 1.41
N GLY A 28 -9.21 8.80 0.55
CA GLY A 28 -8.06 9.61 0.94
C GLY A 28 -7.00 8.85 1.73
N GLN A 29 -7.21 7.56 2.00
CA GLN A 29 -6.21 6.67 2.58
C GLN A 29 -5.19 6.26 1.51
N SER A 30 -4.44 7.21 0.97
CA SER A 30 -3.26 6.90 0.18
C SER A 30 -2.17 6.34 1.11
N GLN A 31 -2.26 5.05 1.44
CA GLN A 31 -1.29 4.38 2.31
C GLN A 31 0.13 4.44 1.72
N ARG A 32 0.25 4.51 0.39
CA ARG A 32 1.53 4.53 -0.31
C ARG A 32 2.30 5.85 -0.25
N ALA A 33 1.62 6.98 -0.01
CA ALA A 33 2.30 8.27 0.08
C ALA A 33 3.04 8.41 1.42
N ASP A 34 2.48 7.81 2.47
CA ASP A 34 3.10 7.73 3.80
C ASP A 34 4.25 6.71 3.82
N GLU A 35 4.13 5.59 3.11
CA GLU A 35 5.21 4.58 3.00
C GLU A 35 6.52 5.15 2.44
N ALA A 36 6.46 6.12 1.53
CA ALA A 36 7.66 6.77 1.00
C ALA A 36 8.35 7.71 2.01
N LEU A 37 7.61 8.14 3.04
CA LEU A 37 8.09 8.96 4.14
C LEU A 37 8.45 8.11 5.37
N ASP A 38 7.92 6.89 5.46
CA ASP A 38 8.21 5.95 6.53
C ASP A 38 9.62 5.37 6.35
N ALA A 39 10.42 5.45 7.41
CA ALA A 39 11.76 4.89 7.38
C ALA A 39 11.66 3.37 7.54
N GLU A 40 12.24 2.63 6.60
CA GLU A 40 12.32 1.17 6.71
C GLU A 40 12.97 0.75 8.03
N PRO A 41 12.55 -0.38 8.64
CA PRO A 41 13.19 -0.92 9.82
C PRO A 41 14.64 -1.37 9.53
N PRO A 42 15.56 -1.35 10.52
CA PRO A 42 16.93 -1.77 10.33
C PRO A 42 16.99 -3.26 10.00
N ALA A 43 17.82 -3.59 9.03
CA ALA A 43 18.22 -4.95 8.70
C ALA A 43 19.18 -5.53 9.75
N ASP A 44 19.33 -6.85 9.77
CA ASP A 44 20.18 -7.55 10.74
C ASP A 44 21.67 -7.19 10.59
N ASP A 45 22.07 -6.79 9.39
CA ASP A 45 23.41 -6.43 8.96
C ASP A 45 23.67 -4.92 8.94
N ASP A 46 22.68 -4.10 9.34
CA ASP A 46 22.86 -2.67 9.47
C ASP A 46 23.80 -2.32 10.65
N PRO A 47 24.66 -1.29 10.49
CA PRO A 47 25.47 -0.80 11.59
C PRO A 47 24.56 -0.23 12.69
N VAL A 48 24.89 -0.51 13.95
CA VAL A 48 24.20 0.08 15.11
C VAL A 48 24.45 1.59 15.12
N THR A 49 23.49 2.35 14.59
CA THR A 49 23.53 3.81 14.55
C THR A 49 22.44 4.39 15.44
N ASN A 50 22.73 5.49 16.15
CA ASN A 50 21.76 6.21 17.00
C ASN A 50 20.75 7.05 16.18
N ILE A 51 20.51 6.69 14.91
CA ILE A 51 19.67 7.47 13.99
C ILE A 51 18.18 7.22 14.25
N ARG A 52 17.81 6.05 14.78
CA ARG A 52 16.43 5.72 15.13
C ARG A 52 16.22 5.79 16.65
N PRO A 53 15.23 6.54 17.16
CA PRO A 53 14.87 6.47 18.57
C PRO A 53 14.38 5.05 18.91
N ASP A 54 14.78 4.55 20.09
CA ASP A 54 14.38 3.22 20.57
C ASP A 54 12.86 3.20 20.80
N PRO A 55 12.10 2.29 20.16
CA PRO A 55 10.63 2.22 20.31
C PRO A 55 10.18 1.84 21.73
N SER A 56 11.10 1.44 22.60
CA SER A 56 10.83 1.16 24.03
C SER A 56 10.88 2.40 24.91
N ALA A 57 11.35 3.54 24.37
CA ALA A 57 11.46 4.81 25.11
C ALA A 57 10.12 5.55 25.25
N GLU A 58 9.05 5.08 24.58
CA GLU A 58 7.71 5.67 24.59
C GLU A 58 6.72 4.98 25.57
N ARG A 59 7.19 4.13 26.50
CA ARG A 59 6.34 3.51 27.55
C ARG A 59 6.60 4.04 28.95
#